data_AF-H2YU07-F1
#
_entry.id   AF-H2YU07-F1
#
_cell.length_a   1.000
_cell.length_b   1.000
_cell.length_c   1.000
_cell.angle_alpha   90.00
_cell.angle_beta   90.00
_cell.angle_gamma   90.00
#
_symmetry.space_group_name_H-M   'P 1'
#
loop_
_entity.id
_entity.type
_entity.pdbx_description
1 polymer ?
#
loop_
_entity_poly.entity_id
_entity_poly.type
_entity_poly.pdbx_seq_one_letter_code
_entity_poly.pdbx_strand_id
1 'polypeptide(L)' 'MAKSKNHTNHNQNRKYHKNGIKKPRTHKAPSLKGVDPKFLKNMRFAKKHNKRNPVPKKE' A
#
# COMPACT_ATOMS: atom_id res chain seq x y z
N MET A 1 -28.93 -3.92 42.64
CA MET A 1 -27.95 -3.49 41.62
C MET A 1 -28.50 -3.86 40.25
N ALA A 2 -28.88 -2.88 39.43
CA ALA A 2 -29.49 -3.16 38.13
C ALA A 2 -28.42 -3.50 37.09
N LYS A 3 -28.62 -4.59 36.33
CA LYS A 3 -27.69 -5.01 35.28
C LYS A 3 -27.79 -4.07 34.08
N SER A 4 -26.66 -3.55 33.61
CA SER A 4 -26.56 -2.76 32.38
C SER A 4 -26.39 -3.65 31.14
N LYS A 5 -26.49 -3.05 29.95
CA LYS A 5 -26.22 -3.75 28.69
C LYS A 5 -24.73 -4.08 28.57
N ASN A 6 -24.41 -5.34 28.27
CA ASN A 6 -23.03 -5.83 28.23
C ASN A 6 -22.29 -5.52 26.91
N HIS A 7 -23.00 -5.32 25.79
CA HIS A 7 -22.39 -5.02 24.48
C HIS A 7 -23.36 -4.34 23.50
N THR A 8 -22.86 -3.45 22.63
CA THR A 8 -23.63 -2.86 21.51
C THR A 8 -22.75 -2.42 20.35
N ASN A 9 -23.20 -2.71 19.13
CA ASN A 9 -22.59 -2.24 17.87
C ASN A 9 -23.44 -1.13 17.18
N HIS A 10 -24.51 -0.66 17.84
CA HIS A 10 -25.55 0.18 17.21
C HIS A 10 -25.06 1.48 16.55
N ASN A 11 -24.00 2.09 17.07
CA ASN A 11 -23.48 3.37 16.57
C ASN A 11 -22.11 3.26 15.88
N GLN A 12 -21.53 2.07 15.74
CA GLN A 12 -20.18 1.98 15.17
C GLN A 12 -20.18 2.33 13.69
N ASN A 13 -21.11 1.75 12.91
CA ASN A 13 -21.22 2.03 11.47
C ASN A 13 -21.44 3.54 11.22
N ARG A 14 -22.36 4.18 11.94
CA ARG A 14 -22.62 5.62 11.81
C ARG A 14 -21.37 6.46 12.07
N LYS A 15 -20.55 6.11 13.08
CA LYS A 15 -19.28 6.79 13.35
C LYS A 15 -18.24 6.53 12.25
N TYR A 16 -18.11 5.29 11.79
CA TYR A 16 -17.17 4.94 10.72
C TYR A 16 -17.49 5.67 9.40
N HIS A 17 -18.77 5.89 9.12
CA HIS A 17 -19.20 6.60 7.92
C HIS A 17 -19.24 8.12 8.07
N LYS A 18 -19.18 8.70 9.29
CA LYS A 18 -19.19 10.16 9.50
C LYS A 18 -18.07 10.87 8.72
N ASN A 19 -16.86 10.30 8.70
CA ASN A 19 -15.72 10.81 7.93
C ASN A 19 -15.44 9.97 6.66
N GLY A 20 -16.24 8.93 6.44
CA GLY A 20 -16.07 7.91 5.41
C GLY A 20 -14.91 6.95 5.68
N ILE A 21 -15.10 5.69 5.28
CA ILE A 21 -14.05 4.67 5.31
C ILE A 21 -13.08 4.95 4.15
N LYS A 22 -11.86 5.39 4.46
CA LYS A 22 -10.85 5.73 3.44
C LYS A 22 -10.20 4.45 2.90
N LYS A 23 -10.11 4.36 1.58
CA LYS A 23 -9.32 3.31 0.90
C LYS A 23 -7.83 3.63 1.00
N PRO A 24 -6.94 2.61 0.97
CA PRO A 24 -5.50 2.86 0.89
C PRO A 24 -5.17 3.66 -0.37
N ARG A 25 -4.20 4.56 -0.26
CA ARG A 25 -3.75 5.37 -1.40
C ARG A 25 -2.97 4.47 -2.37
N THR A 26 -3.34 4.48 -3.63
CA THR A 26 -2.61 3.80 -4.70
C THR A 26 -1.63 4.77 -5.35
N HIS A 27 -0.39 4.32 -5.52
CA HIS A 27 0.66 5.08 -6.22
C HIS A 27 1.14 4.26 -7.42
N LYS A 28 1.64 4.93 -8.48
CA LYS A 28 2.17 4.25 -9.69
C LYS A 28 3.28 3.25 -9.37
N ALA A 29 4.07 3.52 -8.33
CA ALA A 29 5.09 2.61 -7.82
C ALA A 29 4.80 2.29 -6.34
N PRO A 30 4.41 1.04 -6.00
CA PRO A 30 4.22 0.64 -4.61
C PRO A 30 5.57 0.42 -3.90
N SER A 31 5.51 0.27 -2.58
CA SER A 31 6.65 -0.14 -1.77
C SER A 31 7.11 -1.55 -2.16
N LEU A 32 8.43 -1.75 -2.26
CA LEU A 32 9.04 -3.06 -2.51
C LEU A 32 9.44 -3.79 -1.20
N LYS A 33 8.96 -3.31 -0.05
CA LYS A 33 9.20 -3.96 1.25
C LYS A 33 8.58 -5.35 1.26
N GLY A 34 9.39 -6.38 1.54
CA GLY A 34 8.95 -7.78 1.56
C GLY A 34 9.06 -8.50 0.21
N VAL A 35 9.54 -7.83 -0.84
CA VAL A 35 9.87 -8.48 -2.11
C VAL A 35 11.20 -9.25 -1.98
N ASP A 36 11.34 -10.35 -2.72
CA ASP A 36 12.53 -11.20 -2.73
C ASP A 36 13.85 -10.39 -2.82
N PRO A 37 14.76 -10.55 -1.83
CA PRO A 37 16.07 -9.89 -1.83
C PRO A 37 16.89 -10.13 -3.11
N LYS A 38 16.80 -11.32 -3.73
CA LYS A 38 17.56 -11.63 -4.95
C LYS A 38 17.06 -10.81 -6.13
N PHE A 39 15.74 -10.71 -6.30
CA PHE A 39 15.13 -9.80 -7.28
C PHE A 39 15.54 -8.34 -7.05
N LEU A 40 15.49 -7.87 -5.79
CA LEU A 40 15.86 -6.49 -5.47
C LEU A 40 17.33 -6.19 -5.79
N LYS A 41 18.24 -7.13 -5.50
CA LYS A 41 19.66 -7.02 -5.83
C LYS A 41 19.85 -6.89 -7.35
N ASN A 42 19.22 -7.77 -8.13
CA ASN A 42 19.29 -7.71 -9.59
C ASN A 42 18.72 -6.39 -10.16
N MET A 43 17.53 -5.99 -9.70
CA MET A 43 16.88 -4.76 -10.15
C MET A 43 17.74 -3.52 -9.86
N ARG A 44 18.47 -3.47 -8.73
CA ARG A 44 19.42 -2.39 -8.42
C ARG A 44 20.54 -2.31 -9.46
N PHE A 45 21.13 -3.44 -9.85
CA PHE A 45 22.17 -3.46 -10.88
C PHE A 45 21.61 -3.08 -12.26
N ALA A 46 20.48 -3.66 -12.67
CA ALA A 46 19.84 -3.33 -13.95
C ALA A 46 19.55 -1.81 -14.06
N LYS A 47 18.95 -1.20 -13.03
CA LYS A 47 18.69 0.26 -13.00
C LYS A 47 19.96 1.10 -13.06
N LYS A 48 21.09 0.61 -12.52
CA LYS A 48 22.39 1.31 -12.57
C LYS A 48 22.98 1.30 -13.99
N HIS A 49 22.92 0.17 -14.68
CA HIS A 49 23.55 -0.01 -15.99
C HIS A 49 22.68 0.46 -17.16
N ASN A 50 21.34 0.35 -17.05
CA ASN A 50 20.41 0.87 -18.06
C ASN A 50 20.45 2.40 -18.22
N LYS A 51 20.93 3.13 -17.20
CA LYS A 51 21.15 4.58 -17.29
C LYS A 51 22.38 4.97 -18.10
N ARG A 52 23.36 4.06 -18.20
CA ARG A 52 24.64 4.31 -18.89
C ARG A 52 24.53 4.02 -20.39
N ASN A 53 23.76 3.00 -20.76
CA ASN A 53 23.48 2.63 -22.15
C ASN A 53 21.97 2.78 -22.41
N PRO A 54 21.48 3.99 -22.68
CA PRO A 54 20.08 4.17 -23.04
C PRO A 54 19.79 3.40 -24.32
N VAL A 55 18.86 2.45 -24.25
CA VAL A 55 18.35 1.76 -25.44
C VAL A 55 17.68 2.83 -26.31
N PRO A 56 18.01 2.93 -27.62
CA PRO A 56 17.34 3.88 -28.51
C PRO A 56 15.84 3.63 -28.43
N LYS A 57 15.07 4.70 -28.20
CA LYS A 57 13.61 4.61 -28.21
C LYS A 57 13.21 4.19 -29.62
N LYS A 58 12.54 3.05 -29.76
CA LYS A 58 11.81 2.76 -31.00
C LYS A 58 10.66 3.75 -31.07
N GLU A 59 10.66 4.53 -32.15
CA GLU A 59 9.55 5.40 -32.55
C GLU A 59 8.26 4.60 -32.71
#